data_AF-A0A5C6UT00-F1
#
_entry.id   AF-A0A5C6UT00-F1
#
_cell.length_a   1.000
_cell.length_b   1.000
_cell.length_c   1.000
_cell.angle_alpha   90.00
_cell.angle_beta   90.00
_cell.angle_gamma   90.00
#
_symmetry.space_group_name_H-M   'P 1'
#
loop_
_entity.id
_entity.type
_entity.pdbx_description
1 polymer ?
#
loop_
_entity_poly.entity_id
_entity_poly.type
_entity_poly.pdbx_seq_one_letter_code
_entity_poly.pdbx_strand_id
1 'polypeptide(L)' 'MQPPQARQLILELLHAPLTRAGHAPHDHLDLIDAGILDSIAFLELLSALEAHSGTPIDLLQVDPASLTTIASLVALLSAP' A
#
# COMPACT_ATOMS: atom_id res chain seq x y z
N MET A 1 11.90 -3.10 -6.38
CA MET A 1 11.75 -4.41 -5.68
C MET A 1 11.11 -5.43 -6.64
N GLN A 2 11.23 -6.75 -6.43
CA GLN A 2 10.48 -7.71 -7.28
C GLN A 2 8.98 -7.74 -6.91
N PRO A 3 8.05 -7.87 -7.89
CA PRO A 3 6.60 -7.87 -7.64
C PRO A 3 6.10 -8.82 -6.52
N PRO A 4 6.56 -10.09 -6.43
CA PRO A 4 6.10 -10.98 -5.36
C PRO A 4 6.54 -10.52 -3.96
N GLN A 5 7.73 -9.92 -3.85
CA GLN A 5 8.25 -9.41 -2.57
C GLN A 5 7.49 -8.15 -2.14
N ALA A 6 7.23 -7.24 -3.09
CA ALA A 6 6.43 -6.04 -2.84
C ALA A 6 5.03 -6.39 -2.34
N ARG A 7 4.37 -7.36 -3.01
CA ARG A 7 3.04 -7.83 -2.62
C ARG A 7 3.04 -8.43 -1.22
N GLN A 8 4.03 -9.26 -0.90
CA GLN A 8 4.11 -9.88 0.43
C GLN A 8 4.27 -8.82 1.53
N LEU A 9 5.17 -7.85 1.35
CA LEU A 9 5.36 -6.75 2.30
C LEU A 9 4.07 -5.94 2.51
N ILE A 10 3.39 -5.58 1.42
CA ILE A 10 2.11 -4.83 1.50
C ILE A 10 1.07 -5.63 2.28
N LEU A 11 0.94 -6.94 2.03
CA LEU A 11 0.00 -7.79 2.74
C LEU A 11 0.34 -7.96 4.21
N GLU A 12 1.63 -8.03 4.56
CA GLU A 12 2.08 -8.07 5.96
C GLU A 12 1.70 -6.77 6.70
N LEU A 13 1.93 -5.61 6.09
CA LEU A 13 1.58 -4.31 6.67
C LEU A 13 0.06 -4.11 6.77
N LEU A 14 -0.71 -4.60 5.80
CA LEU A 14 -2.16 -4.48 5.77
C LEU A 14 -2.88 -5.56 6.58
N HIS A 15 -2.19 -6.57 7.10
CA HIS A 15 -2.82 -7.70 7.79
C HIS A 15 -3.70 -7.26 8.96
N ALA A 16 -3.18 -6.38 9.83
CA ALA A 16 -3.92 -5.87 10.98
C ALA A 16 -5.10 -4.95 10.57
N PRO A 17 -4.92 -3.94 9.70
CA PRO A 17 -6.02 -3.12 9.18
C PRO A 17 -7.13 -3.94 8.51
N LEU A 18 -6.78 -4.90 7.63
CA LEU A 18 -7.73 -5.75 6.93
C LEU A 18 -8.54 -6.63 7.88
N THR A 19 -7.86 -7.23 8.86
CA THR A 19 -8.52 -8.06 9.88
C THR A 19 -9.47 -7.24 10.74
N ARG A 20 -9.07 -6.02 11.13
CA ARG A 20 -9.92 -5.10 11.90
C ARG A 20 -11.15 -4.67 11.11
N ALA A 21 -11.01 -4.44 9.81
CA ALA A 21 -12.11 -4.06 8.92
C ALA A 21 -12.98 -5.27 8.50
N GLY A 22 -12.53 -6.51 8.76
CA GLY A 22 -13.23 -7.73 8.34
C GLY A 22 -13.17 -7.98 6.83
N HIS A 23 -12.19 -7.40 6.14
CA HIS A 23 -12.00 -7.55 4.70
C HIS A 23 -10.90 -8.56 4.37
N ALA A 24 -11.12 -9.36 3.32
CA ALA A 24 -10.07 -10.17 2.72
C ALA A 24 -9.20 -9.30 1.80
N PRO A 25 -7.89 -9.57 1.70
CA PRO A 25 -7.01 -8.85 0.78
C PRO A 25 -7.40 -9.10 -0.68
N HIS A 26 -7.70 -8.03 -1.41
CA HIS A 26 -8.00 -8.07 -2.84
C HIS A 26 -7.26 -6.96 -3.58
N ASP A 27 -6.71 -7.28 -4.74
CA ASP A 27 -5.79 -6.40 -5.45
C ASP A 27 -6.44 -5.06 -5.89
N HIS A 28 -7.74 -5.07 -6.18
CA HIS A 28 -8.52 -3.88 -6.58
C HIS A 28 -9.37 -3.30 -5.44
N LEU A 29 -9.18 -3.76 -4.21
CA LEU A 29 -9.88 -3.18 -3.07
C LEU A 29 -9.30 -1.80 -2.79
N ASP A 30 -10.16 -0.79 -2.84
CA ASP A 30 -9.80 0.55 -2.42
C ASP A 30 -9.72 0.59 -0.88
N LEU A 31 -8.51 0.80 -0.37
CA LEU A 31 -8.19 0.76 1.05
C LEU A 31 -8.76 1.97 1.80
N ILE A 32 -8.96 3.10 1.13
CA ILE A 32 -9.51 4.32 1.72
C ILE A 32 -11.04 4.24 1.72
N ASP A 33 -11.64 3.98 0.56
CA ASP A 33 -13.10 3.95 0.40
C ASP A 33 -13.72 2.79 1.20
N ALA A 34 -13.01 1.65 1.32
CA ALA A 34 -13.44 0.55 2.19
C ALA A 34 -13.25 0.84 3.69
N GLY A 35 -12.67 1.99 4.06
CA GLY A 35 -12.41 2.37 5.45
C GLY A 35 -11.36 1.50 6.15
N ILE A 36 -10.48 0.85 5.37
CA ILE A 36 -9.38 0.02 5.91
C ILE A 36 -8.26 0.92 6.41
N LEU A 37 -7.95 1.97 5.65
CA LEU A 37 -6.99 3.00 5.99
C LEU A 37 -7.70 4.35 5.99
N ASP A 38 -7.37 5.18 6.96
CA ASP A 38 -7.65 6.62 6.88
C ASP A 38 -6.46 7.34 6.23
N SER A 39 -6.60 8.66 6.05
CA SER A 39 -5.57 9.49 5.41
C SER A 39 -4.23 9.48 6.16
N ILE A 40 -4.23 9.25 7.48
CA ILE A 40 -3.00 9.21 8.29
C ILE A 40 -2.36 7.82 8.17
N ALA A 41 -3.14 6.76 8.38
CA ALA A 41 -2.69 5.38 8.24
C ALA A 41 -2.15 5.08 6.84
N PHE A 42 -2.69 5.75 5.81
CA PHE A 42 -2.17 5.66 4.45
C PHE A 42 -0.78 6.29 4.31
N LEU A 43 -0.53 7.47 4.88
CA LEU A 43 0.80 8.08 4.88
C LEU A 43 1.80 7.26 5.70
N GLU A 44 1.37 6.68 6.82
CA GLU A 44 2.18 5.75 7.62
C GLU A 44 2.55 4.50 6.84
N LEU A 45 1.61 3.93 6.08
CA LEU A 45 1.87 2.81 5.17
C LEU A 45 2.94 3.17 4.14
N LEU A 46 2.80 4.31 3.46
CA LEU A 46 3.78 4.75 2.46
C LEU A 46 5.17 4.93 3.07
N SER A 47 5.25 5.54 4.26
CA SER A 47 6.52 5.68 4.98
C SER A 47 7.13 4.32 5.37
N ALA A 48 6.30 3.37 5.82
CA ALA A 48 6.75 2.01 6.12
C ALA A 48 7.25 1.27 4.86
N LEU A 49 6.58 1.45 3.72
CA LEU A 49 6.97 0.87 2.45
C LEU A 49 8.30 1.44 1.95
N GLU A 50 8.50 2.75 2.04
CA GLU A 50 9.78 3.40 1.73
C GLU A 50 10.90 2.86 2.63
N ALA A 51 10.67 2.79 3.94
CA ALA A 51 11.65 2.31 4.91
C ALA A 51 12.06 0.84 4.67
N HIS A 52 11.11 -0.03 4.31
CA HIS A 52 11.38 -1.46 4.06
C HIS A 52 11.96 -1.72 2.66
N SER A 53 11.52 -0.97 1.65
CA SER A 53 11.97 -1.16 0.28
C SER A 53 13.27 -0.44 -0.05
N GLY A 54 13.65 0.57 0.76
CA GLY A 54 14.74 1.50 0.46
C GLY A 54 14.47 2.34 -0.79
N THR A 55 13.24 2.32 -1.32
CA THR A 55 12.84 3.05 -2.51
C THR A 55 12.08 4.31 -2.07
N PRO A 56 12.62 5.51 -2.31
CA PRO A 56 11.94 6.74 -1.94
C PRO A 56 10.65 6.88 -2.75
N ILE A 57 9.53 7.13 -2.06
CA ILE A 57 8.25 7.36 -2.71
C ILE A 57 8.07 8.87 -2.87
N ASP A 58 8.24 9.37 -4.09
CA ASP A 58 8.03 10.79 -4.38
C ASP A 58 6.54 11.11 -4.60
N LEU A 59 5.90 11.61 -3.55
CA LEU A 59 4.50 12.03 -3.57
C LEU A 59 4.24 13.28 -4.43
N LEU A 60 5.29 13.95 -4.94
CA LEU A 60 5.14 15.02 -5.93
C LEU A 60 5.01 14.47 -7.36
N GLN A 61 5.50 13.25 -7.60
CA GLN A 61 5.43 12.57 -8.89
C GLN A 61 4.26 11.58 -8.98
N VAL A 62 3.78 11.11 -7.82
CA VAL A 62 2.71 10.11 -7.75
C VAL A 62 1.49 10.70 -7.07
N ASP A 63 0.33 10.61 -7.72
CA ASP A 63 -0.94 11.02 -7.14
C ASP A 63 -1.35 10.04 -6.02
N PRO A 64 -1.45 10.48 -4.75
CA PRO A 64 -1.88 9.64 -3.63
C PRO A 64 -3.24 8.98 -3.86
N ALA A 65 -4.14 9.64 -4.58
CA ALA A 65 -5.46 9.09 -4.90
C ALA A 65 -5.40 7.89 -5.87
N SER A 66 -4.28 7.71 -6.58
CA SER A 66 -4.05 6.56 -7.45
C SER A 66 -3.45 5.34 -6.73
N LEU A 67 -2.99 5.54 -5.49
CA LEU A 67 -2.28 4.55 -4.68
C LEU A 67 -3.17 3.87 -3.64
N THR A 68 -4.49 3.96 -3.79
CA THR A 68 -5.45 3.44 -2.80
C THR A 68 -5.64 1.92 -2.85
N THR A 69 -5.10 1.23 -3.87
CA THR A 69 -5.26 -0.22 -4.03
C THR A 69 -3.95 -0.99 -3.84
N ILE A 70 -4.06 -2.27 -3.45
CA ILE A 70 -2.90 -3.16 -3.33
C ILE A 70 -2.18 -3.29 -4.68
N ALA A 71 -2.91 -3.39 -5.80
CA ALA A 71 -2.31 -3.45 -7.14
C ALA A 71 -1.47 -2.20 -7.45
N SER A 72 -2.00 -1.01 -7.15
CA SER A 72 -1.29 0.26 -7.36
C SER A 72 -0.01 0.33 -6.53
N LEU A 73 -0.07 -0.09 -5.26
CA LEU A 73 1.08 -0.11 -4.36
C LEU A 73 2.15 -1.11 -4.81
N VAL A 74 1.75 -2.30 -5.28
CA VAL A 74 2.69 -3.29 -5.84
C VAL A 74 3.37 -2.74 -7.09
N ALA A 75 2.61 -2.07 -7.98
CA ALA A 75 3.15 -1.47 -9.18
C ALA A 75 4.17 -0.37 -8.85
N LEU A 76 3.87 0.47 -7.85
CA LEU A 76 4.78 1.53 -7.37
C LEU A 76 6.13 0.95 -6.92
N LEU A 77 6.13 -0.10 -6.11
CA LEU A 77 7.35 -0.71 -5.58
C LEU A 77 8.11 -1.58 -6.59
N SER A 78 7.43 -1.96 -7.67
CA SER A 78 7.99 -2.74 -8.78
C SER A 78 8.49 -1.86 -9.93
N ALA A 79 8.27 -0.55 -9.86
CA ALA A 79 8.79 0.40 -10.83
C ALA A 79 10.34 0.38 -10.82
N PRO A 80 10.98 0.47 -12.00
CA PRO A 80 12.43 0.41 -12.15
C PRO A 80 13.15 1.66 -11.65
#